data_AF-A0A3D5DVH6-F1
#
_entry.id   AF-A0A3D5DVH6-F1
#
_cell.length_a   1.000
_cell.length_b   1.000
_cell.length_c   1.000
_cell.angle_alpha   90.00
_cell.angle_beta   90.00
_cell.angle_gamma   90.00
#
_symmetry.space_group_name_H-M   'P 1'
#
loop_
_entity.id
_entity.type
_entity.pdbx_description
1 polymer ?
#
loop_
_entity_poly.entity_id
_entity_poly.type
_entity_poly.pdbx_seq_one_letter_code
_entity_poly.pdbx_strand_id
1 'polypeptide(L)'
;MGQAEIDRTAAVFYRTWRAGACWLSDGGGPFGFDIAVALLADDLITGYGCDAIAETGCFLGDTTAYLARRYPRLPVYTCDIDPRFCRFTRRRLADCPNVTVSCEDSPAMLARVCAGHDRTFAFLDAHWGNRWPLLAELDTLTSAVALVHDFDIGHERFSFDTYDGTDCGPSLLERMARPPARYFAFNPAAALPVPCLQTGRRSGVAVIAAGLDSQSLDASPYLSARPLAPAHAKAAP
;
A
#
# COMPACT_ATOMS: atom_id res chain seq x y z
N MET A 1 14.57 9.89 6.79
CA MET A 1 13.57 10.93 7.14
C MET A 1 14.03 11.75 8.35
N GLY A 2 13.79 13.07 8.37
CA GLY A 2 14.12 13.94 9.51
C GLY A 2 13.01 14.01 10.57
N GLN A 3 13.32 14.44 11.80
CA GLN A 3 12.38 14.46 12.93
C GLN A 3 11.09 15.25 12.63
N ALA A 4 11.19 16.39 11.94
CA ALA A 4 10.02 17.19 11.60
C ALA A 4 9.00 16.46 10.71
N GLU A 5 9.46 15.63 9.76
CA GLU A 5 8.57 14.83 8.91
C GLU A 5 7.98 13.65 9.69
N ILE A 6 8.75 13.03 10.59
CA ILE A 6 8.25 12.00 11.52
C ILE A 6 7.11 12.56 12.38
N ASP A 7 7.32 13.72 13.00
CA ASP A 7 6.32 14.39 13.85
C ASP A 7 5.06 14.75 13.06
N ARG A 8 5.23 15.23 11.82
CA ARG A 8 4.12 15.54 10.93
C ARG A 8 3.31 14.30 10.56
N THR A 9 3.97 13.20 10.22
CA THR A 9 3.31 11.92 9.93
C THR A 9 2.57 11.39 11.15
N ALA A 10 3.22 11.36 12.32
CA ALA A 10 2.58 10.93 13.56
C ALA A 10 1.37 11.82 13.94
N ALA A 11 1.49 13.14 13.77
CA ALA A 11 0.43 14.08 14.11
C ALA A 11 -0.84 13.91 13.26
N VAL A 12 -0.71 13.59 11.97
CA VAL A 12 -1.87 13.30 11.10
C VAL A 12 -2.39 11.89 11.35
N PHE A 13 -1.49 10.92 11.49
CA PHE A 13 -1.82 9.51 11.70
C PHE A 13 -2.69 9.31 12.94
N TYR A 14 -2.22 9.75 14.11
CA TYR A 14 -2.93 9.52 15.38
C TYR A 14 -4.19 10.39 15.56
N ARG A 15 -4.38 11.42 14.72
CA ARG A 15 -5.61 12.25 14.70
C ARG A 15 -6.60 11.83 13.63
N THR A 16 -6.25 10.86 12.78
CA THR A 16 -7.18 10.33 11.80
C THR A 16 -8.20 9.44 12.51
N TRP A 17 -9.47 9.77 12.36
CA TRP A 17 -10.56 9.00 12.97
C TRP A 17 -10.55 7.58 12.40
N ARG A 18 -10.70 6.56 13.25
CA ARG A 18 -10.65 5.14 12.86
C ARG A 18 -12.06 4.60 12.68
N ALA A 19 -12.69 4.83 11.52
CA ALA A 19 -14.03 4.27 11.29
C ALA A 19 -13.98 2.76 11.08
N GLY A 20 -12.87 2.22 10.58
CA GLY A 20 -12.66 0.78 10.44
C GLY A 20 -12.64 0.01 11.77
N ALA A 21 -12.46 0.72 12.89
CA ALA A 21 -12.34 0.13 14.22
C ALA A 21 -13.54 -0.73 14.65
N CYS A 22 -14.73 -0.48 14.09
CA CYS A 22 -15.91 -1.27 14.40
C CYS A 22 -16.02 -2.59 13.61
N TRP A 23 -15.12 -2.86 12.67
CA TRP A 23 -15.16 -4.06 11.81
C TRP A 23 -13.84 -4.82 11.75
N LEU A 24 -12.69 -4.13 11.84
CA LEU A 24 -11.39 -4.71 11.57
C LEU A 24 -10.72 -5.21 12.86
N SER A 25 -10.06 -6.37 12.77
CA SER A 25 -9.35 -7.02 13.88
C SER A 25 -8.09 -6.30 14.33
N ASP A 26 -7.57 -5.40 13.49
CA ASP A 26 -6.48 -4.47 13.82
C ASP A 26 -7.01 -3.20 14.51
N GLY A 27 -8.33 -3.08 14.74
CA GLY A 27 -8.91 -1.88 15.33
C GLY A 27 -8.99 -0.68 14.37
N GLY A 28 -8.80 -0.90 13.06
CA GLY A 28 -8.94 0.08 11.98
C GLY A 28 -8.03 1.29 12.11
N GLY A 29 -8.09 2.22 11.15
CA GLY A 29 -7.19 3.37 11.06
C GLY A 29 -6.25 3.30 9.86
N PRO A 30 -5.42 4.34 9.66
CA PRO A 30 -4.54 4.41 8.51
C PRO A 30 -3.57 3.23 8.47
N PHE A 31 -3.50 2.51 7.35
CA PHE A 31 -2.63 1.35 7.15
C PHE A 31 -2.75 0.29 8.24
N GLY A 32 -4.00 -0.11 8.57
CA GLY A 32 -4.25 -1.04 9.68
C GLY A 32 -3.73 -0.50 11.02
N PHE A 33 -3.71 0.82 11.19
CA PHE A 33 -3.14 1.54 12.33
C PHE A 33 -1.69 1.15 12.69
N ASP A 34 -0.89 0.77 11.69
CA ASP A 34 0.56 0.60 11.81
C ASP A 34 1.32 1.86 11.35
N ILE A 35 1.82 2.64 12.32
CA ILE A 35 2.62 3.85 12.04
C ILE A 35 3.91 3.52 11.25
N ALA A 36 4.44 2.30 11.35
CA ALA A 36 5.61 1.90 10.58
C ALA A 36 5.31 1.92 9.07
N VAL A 37 4.13 1.46 8.68
CA VAL A 37 3.67 1.48 7.28
C VAL A 37 3.43 2.92 6.82
N ALA A 38 2.89 3.78 7.68
CA ALA A 38 2.74 5.21 7.36
C ALA A 38 4.09 5.91 7.16
N LEU A 39 5.10 5.61 7.98
CA LEU A 39 6.45 6.15 7.83
C LEU A 39 7.13 5.60 6.56
N LEU A 40 6.93 4.33 6.24
CA LEU A 40 7.39 3.75 4.98
C LEU A 40 6.71 4.43 3.79
N ALA A 41 5.38 4.62 3.82
CA ALA A 41 4.67 5.34 2.76
C ALA A 41 5.21 6.76 2.58
N ASP A 42 5.55 7.46 3.67
CA ASP A 42 6.18 8.79 3.61
C ASP A 42 7.56 8.77 2.95
N ASP A 43 8.40 7.80 3.33
CA ASP A 43 9.72 7.58 2.74
C ASP A 43 9.62 7.31 1.23
N LEU A 44 8.63 6.51 0.81
CA LEU A 44 8.39 6.19 -0.60
C LEU A 44 7.84 7.39 -1.38
N ILE A 45 6.79 8.04 -0.89
CA ILE A 45 6.15 9.20 -1.55
C ILE A 45 7.17 10.31 -1.75
N THR A 46 7.93 10.63 -0.69
CA THR A 46 8.94 11.71 -0.72
C THR A 46 10.17 11.29 -1.51
N GLY A 47 10.68 10.07 -1.30
CA GLY A 47 11.89 9.58 -1.95
C GLY A 47 11.75 9.41 -3.45
N TYR A 48 10.56 9.09 -3.94
CA TYR A 48 10.28 9.07 -5.39
C TYR A 48 9.80 10.43 -5.92
N GLY A 49 9.41 11.37 -5.06
CA GLY A 49 8.78 12.62 -5.50
C GLY A 49 7.50 12.33 -6.28
N CYS A 50 6.62 11.51 -5.70
CA CYS A 50 5.37 11.10 -6.32
C CYS A 50 4.45 12.31 -6.54
N ASP A 51 3.81 12.36 -7.71
CA ASP A 51 2.87 13.41 -8.12
C ASP A 51 1.39 12.99 -7.96
N ALA A 52 1.14 11.71 -7.70
CA ALA A 52 -0.17 11.18 -7.34
C ALA A 52 -0.11 10.03 -6.33
N ILE A 53 -1.23 9.83 -5.64
CA ILE A 53 -1.45 8.71 -4.73
C ILE A 53 -2.67 7.92 -5.21
N ALA A 54 -2.52 6.60 -5.33
CA ALA A 54 -3.59 5.65 -5.61
C ALA A 54 -3.73 4.66 -4.46
N GLU A 55 -4.95 4.40 -4.01
CA GLU A 55 -5.29 3.40 -3.00
C GLU A 55 -6.35 2.45 -3.56
N THR A 56 -6.19 1.15 -3.36
CA THR A 56 -7.20 0.15 -3.72
C THR A 56 -7.84 -0.42 -2.46
N GLY A 57 -9.17 -0.52 -2.43
CA GLY A 57 -9.90 -1.00 -1.24
C GLY A 57 -10.20 0.11 -0.22
N CYS A 58 -11.00 1.12 -0.60
CA CYS A 58 -11.22 2.29 0.27
C CYS A 58 -11.93 1.96 1.59
N PHE A 59 -12.77 0.91 1.64
CA PHE A 59 -13.54 0.51 2.82
C PHE A 59 -14.25 1.70 3.52
N LEU A 60 -13.89 2.00 4.77
CA LEU A 60 -14.44 3.15 5.53
C LEU A 60 -13.55 4.41 5.46
N GLY A 61 -12.55 4.42 4.59
CA GLY A 61 -11.77 5.60 4.21
C GLY A 61 -10.77 6.07 5.26
N ASP A 62 -10.23 5.16 6.08
CA ASP A 62 -9.27 5.53 7.13
C ASP A 62 -7.90 5.88 6.56
N THR A 63 -7.34 5.01 5.71
CA THR A 63 -6.06 5.26 5.02
C THR A 63 -6.20 6.42 4.04
N THR A 64 -7.28 6.47 3.25
CA THR A 64 -7.57 7.63 2.37
C THR A 64 -7.61 8.95 3.14
N ALA A 65 -8.27 8.99 4.31
CA ALA A 65 -8.37 10.20 5.12
C ALA A 65 -6.99 10.69 5.57
N TYR A 66 -6.13 9.76 5.99
CA TYR A 66 -4.76 10.08 6.38
C TYR A 66 -3.97 10.62 5.18
N LEU A 67 -3.99 9.92 4.05
CA LEU A 67 -3.24 10.32 2.84
C LEU A 67 -3.67 11.71 2.36
N ALA A 68 -4.99 11.97 2.32
CA ALA A 68 -5.54 13.26 1.92
C ALA A 68 -5.04 14.42 2.80
N ARG A 69 -5.03 14.22 4.12
CA ARG A 69 -4.62 15.25 5.11
C ARG A 69 -3.11 15.40 5.19
N ARG A 70 -2.36 14.32 5.01
CA ARG A 70 -0.88 14.33 5.03
C ARG A 70 -0.32 14.99 3.78
N TYR A 71 -0.98 14.80 2.64
CA TYR A 71 -0.57 15.29 1.33
C TYR A 71 -1.67 16.14 0.66
N PRO A 72 -2.06 17.29 1.24
CA PRO A 72 -3.16 18.10 0.73
C PRO A 72 -2.91 18.71 -0.67
N ARG A 73 -1.66 18.62 -1.17
CA ARG A 73 -1.26 19.10 -2.50
C ARG A 73 -1.17 17.99 -3.55
N LEU A 74 -1.24 16.72 -3.14
CA LEU A 74 -1.24 15.59 -4.07
C LEU A 74 -2.68 15.13 -4.30
N PRO A 75 -3.07 14.82 -5.55
CA PRO A 75 -4.31 14.13 -5.81
C PRO A 75 -4.25 12.71 -5.22
N VAL A 76 -5.31 12.35 -4.50
CA VAL A 76 -5.51 11.03 -3.89
C VAL A 76 -6.68 10.36 -4.58
N TYR A 77 -6.41 9.26 -5.27
CA TYR A 77 -7.42 8.42 -5.90
C TYR A 77 -7.64 7.18 -5.03
N THR A 78 -8.90 6.85 -4.75
CA THR A 78 -9.24 5.60 -4.07
C THR A 78 -10.46 4.97 -4.71
N CYS A 79 -10.52 3.65 -4.71
CA CYS A 79 -11.66 2.90 -5.25
C CYS A 79 -12.09 1.77 -4.34
N ASP A 80 -13.33 1.34 -4.55
CA ASP A 80 -13.86 0.09 -4.01
C ASP A 80 -14.88 -0.47 -4.99
N ILE A 81 -15.07 -1.79 -4.98
CA ILE A 81 -16.10 -2.45 -5.77
C ILE A 81 -17.47 -2.35 -5.09
N ASP A 82 -17.50 -2.18 -3.76
CA ASP A 82 -18.74 -2.04 -3.00
C ASP A 82 -19.22 -0.58 -3.00
N PRO A 83 -20.36 -0.26 -3.64
CA PRO A 83 -20.88 1.10 -3.69
C PRO A 83 -21.22 1.68 -2.31
N ARG A 84 -21.41 0.84 -1.28
CA ARG A 84 -21.64 1.29 0.10
C ARG A 84 -20.39 1.93 0.68
N PHE A 85 -19.23 1.30 0.50
CA PHE A 85 -17.93 1.83 0.93
C PHE A 85 -17.58 3.11 0.18
N CYS A 86 -17.71 3.12 -1.16
CA CYS A 86 -17.49 4.34 -1.94
C CYS A 86 -18.38 5.51 -1.47
N ARG A 87 -19.68 5.24 -1.21
CA ARG A 87 -20.61 6.28 -0.74
C ARG A 87 -20.26 6.78 0.65
N PHE A 88 -19.87 5.88 1.55
CA PHE A 88 -19.44 6.27 2.89
C PHE A 88 -18.18 7.13 2.83
N THR A 89 -17.14 6.66 2.13
CA THR A 89 -15.85 7.34 2.00
C THR A 89 -15.99 8.71 1.33
N ARG A 90 -16.82 8.85 0.28
CA ARG A 90 -17.15 10.17 -0.31
C ARG A 90 -17.72 11.15 0.68
N ARG A 91 -18.69 10.71 1.50
CA ARG A 91 -19.32 11.58 2.51
C ARG A 91 -18.33 11.98 3.60
N ARG A 92 -17.55 11.01 4.06
CA ARG A 92 -16.51 11.20 5.09
C ARG A 92 -15.42 12.19 4.64
N LEU A 93 -15.09 12.21 3.36
CA LEU A 93 -14.00 13.00 2.79
C LEU A 93 -14.48 14.19 1.96
N ALA A 94 -15.74 14.62 2.16
CA ALA A 94 -16.31 15.73 1.41
C ALA A 94 -15.50 17.04 1.53
N ASP A 95 -14.83 17.24 2.67
CA ASP A 95 -13.98 18.41 2.95
C ASP A 95 -12.52 18.24 2.47
N CYS A 96 -12.19 17.14 1.81
CA CYS A 96 -10.86 16.86 1.26
C CYS A 96 -10.89 17.01 -0.27
N PRO A 97 -10.68 18.22 -0.82
CA PRO A 97 -10.88 18.50 -2.25
C PRO A 97 -9.87 17.77 -3.16
N ASN A 98 -8.77 17.26 -2.59
CA ASN A 98 -7.77 16.49 -3.30
C ASN A 98 -8.12 15.00 -3.41
N VAL A 99 -9.28 14.55 -2.93
CA VAL A 99 -9.68 13.14 -2.96
C VAL A 99 -10.69 12.87 -4.08
N THR A 100 -10.42 11.86 -4.90
CA THR A 100 -11.37 11.29 -5.84
C THR A 100 -11.67 9.85 -5.43
N VAL A 101 -12.93 9.60 -5.05
CA VAL A 101 -13.42 8.24 -4.74
C VAL A 101 -14.22 7.71 -5.92
N SER A 102 -13.82 6.57 -6.48
CA SER A 102 -14.56 5.88 -7.53
C SER A 102 -15.16 4.55 -7.05
N CYS A 103 -16.19 4.09 -7.75
CA CYS A 103 -16.83 2.79 -7.51
C CYS A 103 -16.57 1.92 -8.75
N GLU A 104 -15.43 1.25 -8.77
CA GLU A 104 -14.94 0.51 -9.94
C GLU A 104 -13.95 -0.58 -9.49
N ASP A 105 -13.56 -1.43 -10.44
CA ASP A 105 -12.50 -2.43 -10.29
C ASP A 105 -11.13 -1.75 -10.23
N SER A 106 -10.29 -2.13 -9.27
CA SER A 106 -9.05 -1.40 -8.95
C SER A 106 -8.00 -1.37 -10.06
N PRO A 107 -7.75 -2.46 -10.81
CA PRO A 107 -6.97 -2.40 -12.05
C PRO A 107 -7.39 -1.28 -13.00
N ALA A 108 -8.70 -1.02 -13.18
CA ALA A 108 -9.17 0.04 -14.06
C ALA A 108 -8.83 1.45 -13.53
N MET A 109 -8.95 1.67 -12.22
CA MET A 109 -8.52 2.91 -11.58
C MET A 109 -7.00 3.10 -11.72
N LEU A 110 -6.21 2.07 -11.38
CA LEU A 110 -4.74 2.12 -11.44
C LEU A 110 -4.23 2.42 -12.85
N ALA A 111 -4.82 1.81 -13.88
CA ALA A 111 -4.42 2.03 -15.28
C ALA A 111 -4.58 3.51 -15.65
N ARG A 112 -5.71 4.10 -15.27
CA ARG A 112 -6.02 5.50 -15.55
C ARG A 112 -5.12 6.45 -14.77
N VAL A 113 -4.85 6.16 -13.49
CA VAL A 113 -3.99 7.01 -12.65
C VAL A 113 -2.54 6.93 -13.11
N CYS A 114 -1.98 5.74 -13.32
CA CYS A 114 -0.60 5.57 -13.78
C CYS A 114 -0.35 6.16 -15.18
N ALA A 115 -1.37 6.18 -16.05
CA ALA A 115 -1.27 6.82 -17.37
C ALA A 115 -1.32 8.35 -17.32
N GLY A 116 -1.86 8.93 -16.24
CA GLY A 116 -2.05 10.37 -16.08
C GLY A 116 -0.98 11.08 -15.25
N HIS A 117 -0.04 10.34 -14.68
CA HIS A 117 0.93 10.83 -13.69
C HIS A 117 2.30 10.20 -13.92
N ASP A 118 3.37 10.96 -13.69
CA ASP A 118 4.73 10.49 -13.97
C ASP A 118 5.21 9.52 -12.88
N ARG A 119 4.77 9.71 -11.62
CA ARG A 119 5.22 8.93 -10.47
C ARG A 119 4.11 8.73 -9.46
N THR A 120 3.44 7.59 -9.54
CA THR A 120 2.34 7.25 -8.63
C THR A 120 2.85 6.46 -7.42
N PHE A 121 2.47 6.87 -6.20
CA PHE A 121 2.48 5.97 -5.05
C PHE A 121 1.20 5.14 -5.04
N ALA A 122 1.31 3.82 -5.11
CA ALA A 122 0.16 2.92 -5.10
C ALA A 122 0.13 2.10 -3.80
N PHE A 123 -0.93 2.24 -3.00
CA PHE A 123 -1.21 1.37 -1.87
C PHE A 123 -2.24 0.31 -2.29
N LEU A 124 -1.81 -0.95 -2.35
CA LEU A 124 -2.64 -2.07 -2.81
C LEU A 124 -3.19 -2.84 -1.60
N ASP A 125 -4.50 -2.73 -1.36
CA ASP A 125 -5.19 -3.25 -0.16
C ASP A 125 -6.62 -3.76 -0.48
N ALA A 126 -6.88 -4.08 -1.75
CA ALA A 126 -8.18 -4.59 -2.21
C ALA A 126 -8.29 -6.13 -2.08
N HIS A 127 -8.20 -6.66 -0.85
CA HIS A 127 -8.10 -8.11 -0.62
C HIS A 127 -9.42 -8.83 -0.26
N TRP A 128 -10.56 -8.24 -0.64
CA TRP A 128 -11.88 -8.70 -0.20
C TRP A 128 -12.77 -9.10 -1.39
N GLY A 129 -13.68 -10.06 -1.16
CA GLY A 129 -14.66 -10.51 -2.16
C GLY A 129 -14.29 -11.83 -2.84
N ASN A 130 -14.92 -12.12 -3.99
CA ASN A 130 -14.81 -13.41 -4.72
C ASN A 130 -13.75 -13.42 -5.83
N ARG A 131 -13.11 -12.29 -6.11
CA ARG A 131 -12.01 -12.17 -7.07
C ARG A 131 -10.92 -11.35 -6.43
N TRP A 132 -9.72 -11.90 -6.35
CA TRP A 132 -8.55 -11.18 -5.87
C TRP A 132 -7.92 -10.36 -7.01
N PRO A 133 -7.98 -9.02 -6.98
CA PRO A 133 -7.51 -8.18 -8.08
C PRO A 133 -5.98 -8.04 -8.13
N LEU A 134 -5.25 -8.40 -7.07
CA LEU A 134 -3.86 -8.03 -6.84
C LEU A 134 -2.93 -8.32 -8.02
N LEU A 135 -3.02 -9.49 -8.65
CA LEU A 135 -2.17 -9.80 -9.81
C LEU A 135 -2.44 -8.84 -10.99
N ALA A 136 -3.71 -8.53 -11.25
CA ALA A 136 -4.07 -7.59 -12.31
C ALA A 136 -3.73 -6.13 -11.94
N GLU A 137 -3.79 -5.77 -10.66
CA GLU A 137 -3.32 -4.46 -10.16
C GLU A 137 -1.82 -4.31 -10.43
N LEU A 138 -1.03 -5.30 -10.04
CA LEU A 138 0.43 -5.32 -10.22
C LEU A 138 0.83 -5.21 -11.69
N ASP A 139 0.15 -5.93 -12.58
CA ASP A 139 0.43 -5.90 -14.03
C ASP A 139 0.09 -4.56 -14.70
N THR A 140 -0.77 -3.77 -14.06
CA THR A 140 -1.22 -2.46 -14.55
C THR A 140 -0.20 -1.35 -14.26
N LEU A 141 0.67 -1.54 -13.28
CA LEU A 141 1.62 -0.51 -12.85
C LEU A 141 2.68 -0.25 -13.94
N THR A 142 2.86 1.03 -14.32
CA THR A 142 3.84 1.42 -15.35
C THR A 142 4.83 2.49 -14.93
N SER A 143 4.46 3.35 -13.97
CA SER A 143 5.32 4.42 -13.42
C SER A 143 4.98 4.64 -11.95
N ALA A 144 5.14 3.58 -11.15
CA ALA A 144 4.65 3.55 -9.78
C ALA A 144 5.62 2.88 -8.81
N VAL A 145 5.62 3.36 -7.58
CA VAL A 145 6.11 2.63 -6.41
C VAL A 145 4.90 2.09 -5.68
N ALA A 146 4.80 0.76 -5.59
CA ALA A 146 3.64 0.10 -5.01
C ALA A 146 3.99 -0.53 -3.67
N LEU A 147 3.19 -0.23 -2.64
CA LEU A 147 3.21 -0.87 -1.33
C LEU A 147 2.02 -1.82 -1.26
N VAL A 148 2.31 -3.13 -1.22
CA VAL A 148 1.32 -4.21 -1.15
C VAL A 148 1.09 -4.55 0.32
N HIS A 149 -0.16 -4.42 0.77
CA HIS A 149 -0.55 -4.77 2.13
C HIS A 149 -0.75 -6.29 2.30
N ASP A 150 -0.86 -6.75 3.55
CA ASP A 150 -1.10 -8.15 3.88
C ASP A 150 -0.21 -9.16 3.14
N PHE A 151 1.07 -8.82 2.97
CA PHE A 151 2.04 -9.61 2.22
C PHE A 151 2.91 -10.49 3.13
N ASP A 152 3.17 -11.73 2.73
CA ASP A 152 4.03 -12.68 3.43
C ASP A 152 5.49 -12.26 3.33
N ILE A 153 5.98 -11.68 4.41
CA ILE A 153 7.39 -11.33 4.58
C ILE A 153 8.19 -12.42 5.29
N GLY A 154 7.64 -13.60 5.52
CA GLY A 154 8.31 -14.75 6.13
C GLY A 154 8.71 -14.53 7.58
N HIS A 155 7.91 -13.77 8.34
CA HIS A 155 8.18 -13.48 9.75
C HIS A 155 6.91 -13.64 10.58
N GLU A 156 6.97 -14.46 11.65
CA GLU A 156 5.82 -14.86 12.49
C GLU A 156 4.99 -13.71 13.11
N ARG A 157 5.62 -12.56 13.41
CA ARG A 157 4.96 -11.36 13.93
C ARG A 157 4.03 -10.65 12.93
N PHE A 158 4.11 -11.02 11.65
CA PHE A 158 3.40 -10.33 10.58
C PHE A 158 2.47 -11.31 9.87
N SER A 159 1.19 -10.98 9.86
CA SER A 159 0.17 -11.72 9.15
C SER A 159 0.09 -11.26 7.69
N PHE A 160 -0.53 -12.10 6.88
CA PHE A 160 -0.78 -11.86 5.47
C PHE A 160 -2.11 -12.52 5.08
N ASP A 161 -2.58 -12.23 3.88
CA ASP A 161 -3.82 -12.81 3.37
C ASP A 161 -3.54 -14.06 2.52
N THR A 162 -4.46 -15.03 2.57
CA THR A 162 -4.46 -16.20 1.70
C THR A 162 -5.77 -16.22 0.94
N TYR A 163 -5.69 -16.37 -0.38
CA TYR A 163 -6.84 -16.38 -1.27
C TYR A 163 -6.86 -17.65 -2.11
N ASP A 164 -7.93 -18.44 -2.01
CA ASP A 164 -8.06 -19.74 -2.69
C ASP A 164 -6.81 -20.64 -2.54
N GLY A 165 -6.22 -20.64 -1.34
CA GLY A 165 -4.99 -21.40 -1.02
C GLY A 165 -3.69 -20.81 -1.58
N THR A 166 -3.73 -19.61 -2.17
CA THR A 166 -2.56 -18.86 -2.60
C THR A 166 -2.26 -17.74 -1.59
N ASP A 167 -1.08 -17.74 -1.00
CA ASP A 167 -0.65 -16.69 -0.09
C ASP A 167 -0.33 -15.39 -0.83
N CYS A 168 -0.63 -14.25 -0.21
CA CYS A 168 -0.22 -12.94 -0.67
C CYS A 168 1.29 -12.82 -0.48
N GLY A 169 2.07 -13.23 -1.47
CA GLY A 169 3.50 -13.40 -1.26
C GLY A 169 4.33 -13.39 -2.54
N PRO A 170 5.61 -13.78 -2.46
CA PRO A 170 6.54 -13.73 -3.58
C PRO A 170 6.06 -14.48 -4.82
N SER A 171 5.35 -15.59 -4.63
CA SER A 171 4.77 -16.39 -5.71
C SER A 171 3.77 -15.62 -6.59
N LEU A 172 3.13 -14.56 -6.08
CA LEU A 172 2.30 -13.66 -6.89
C LEU A 172 3.13 -12.72 -7.75
N LEU A 173 4.23 -12.21 -7.21
CA LEU A 173 5.14 -11.35 -7.97
C LEU A 173 5.78 -12.12 -9.12
N GLU A 174 6.07 -13.41 -8.94
CA GLU A 174 6.58 -14.31 -9.99
C GLU A 174 5.58 -14.51 -11.14
N ARG A 175 4.29 -14.32 -10.88
CA ARG A 175 3.20 -14.52 -11.85
C ARG A 175 2.87 -13.25 -12.63
N MET A 176 3.46 -12.10 -12.28
CA MET A 176 3.28 -10.86 -13.03
C MET A 176 3.67 -11.08 -14.51
N ALA A 177 3.04 -10.35 -15.41
CA ALA A 177 3.42 -10.31 -16.83
C ALA A 177 4.87 -9.85 -17.00
N ARG A 178 5.37 -9.02 -16.08
CA ARG A 178 6.76 -8.54 -16.01
C ARG A 178 7.27 -8.65 -14.57
N PRO A 179 7.70 -9.85 -14.12
CA PRO A 179 8.18 -10.04 -12.76
C PRO A 179 9.45 -9.22 -12.50
N PRO A 180 9.56 -8.54 -11.35
CA PRO A 180 10.78 -7.84 -10.99
C PRO A 180 11.88 -8.85 -10.58
N ALA A 181 13.16 -8.55 -10.82
CA ALA A 181 14.25 -9.43 -10.40
C ALA A 181 14.39 -9.55 -8.86
N ARG A 182 13.90 -8.55 -8.14
CA ARG A 182 13.87 -8.48 -6.69
C ARG A 182 12.67 -7.67 -6.23
N TYR A 183 12.26 -7.90 -5.00
CA TYR A 183 11.26 -7.11 -4.30
C TYR A 183 11.82 -6.65 -2.95
N PHE A 184 11.14 -5.73 -2.30
CA PHE A 184 11.53 -5.24 -0.99
C PHE A 184 10.44 -5.62 0.00
N ALA A 185 10.82 -6.07 1.18
CA ALA A 185 9.88 -6.33 2.27
C ALA A 185 10.18 -5.38 3.42
N PHE A 186 9.16 -5.03 4.21
CA PHE A 186 9.39 -4.34 5.46
C PHE A 186 10.37 -5.14 6.33
N ASN A 187 11.40 -4.46 6.85
CA ASN A 187 12.43 -5.05 7.69
C ASN A 187 11.88 -5.20 9.13
N PRO A 188 11.66 -6.44 9.62
CA PRO A 188 11.14 -6.67 10.97
C PRO A 188 12.05 -6.14 12.10
N ALA A 189 13.32 -5.89 11.79
CA ALA A 189 14.32 -5.36 12.71
C ALA A 189 14.58 -3.85 12.51
N ALA A 190 13.81 -3.16 11.66
CA ALA A 190 13.97 -1.73 11.46
C ALA A 190 13.80 -0.96 12.79
N ALA A 191 14.72 -0.04 13.06
CA ALA A 191 14.60 0.88 14.18
C ALA A 191 13.56 1.95 13.86
N LEU A 192 12.38 1.84 14.45
CA LEU A 192 11.31 2.81 14.28
C LEU A 192 11.56 4.04 15.17
N PRO A 193 11.41 5.26 14.63
CA PRO A 193 11.63 6.49 15.40
C PRO A 193 10.52 6.77 16.41
N VAL A 194 9.37 6.10 16.28
CA VAL A 194 8.22 6.18 17.19
C VAL A 194 7.66 4.78 17.44
N PRO A 195 7.09 4.52 18.63
CA PRO A 195 6.48 3.22 18.92
C PRO A 195 5.24 3.00 18.04
N CYS A 196 5.06 1.76 17.59
CA CYS A 196 3.81 1.33 16.98
C CYS A 196 2.80 1.00 18.09
N LEU A 197 1.68 1.73 18.14
CA LEU A 197 0.63 1.56 19.13
C LEU A 197 -0.45 0.54 18.69
N GLN A 198 -0.24 -0.14 17.55
CA GLN A 198 -1.07 -1.25 17.12
C GLN A 198 -0.90 -2.43 18.08
N THR A 199 -1.99 -2.84 18.73
CA THR A 199 -2.01 -3.99 19.65
C THR A 199 -2.68 -5.23 19.05
N GLY A 200 -3.35 -5.09 17.91
CA GLY A 200 -3.99 -6.16 17.15
C GLY A 200 -3.05 -6.80 16.12
N ARG A 201 -3.66 -7.34 15.06
CA ARG A 201 -2.94 -7.94 13.92
C ARG A 201 -2.01 -6.90 13.28
N ARG A 202 -0.78 -7.32 12.96
CA ARG A 202 0.16 -6.53 12.15
C ARG A 202 0.37 -7.22 10.82
N SER A 203 0.22 -6.48 9.73
CA SER A 203 0.37 -7.02 8.38
C SER A 203 1.79 -6.89 7.89
N GLY A 204 2.29 -7.92 7.21
CA GLY A 204 3.50 -7.78 6.41
C GLY A 204 3.21 -6.91 5.19
N VAL A 205 4.22 -6.19 4.72
CA VAL A 205 4.11 -5.36 3.51
C VAL A 205 5.32 -5.56 2.61
N ALA A 206 5.06 -5.56 1.31
CA ALA A 206 6.09 -5.57 0.28
C ALA A 206 6.04 -4.30 -0.55
N VAL A 207 7.17 -3.95 -1.16
CA VAL A 207 7.33 -2.81 -2.04
C VAL A 207 7.97 -3.24 -3.34
N ILE A 208 7.41 -2.79 -4.45
CA ILE A 208 8.00 -2.92 -5.79
C ILE A 208 8.04 -1.56 -6.49
N ALA A 209 9.03 -1.38 -7.36
CA ALA A 209 9.09 -0.27 -8.30
C ALA A 209 8.76 -0.78 -9.71
N ALA A 210 7.70 -0.25 -10.31
CA ALA A 210 7.24 -0.59 -11.65
C ALA A 210 7.51 0.59 -12.59
N GLY A 211 8.46 0.41 -13.51
CA GLY A 211 8.91 1.45 -14.45
C GLY A 211 9.66 2.62 -13.80
N LEU A 212 10.02 2.49 -12.53
CA LEU A 212 10.90 3.40 -11.80
C LEU A 212 12.18 2.65 -11.41
N ASP A 213 13.27 3.38 -11.15
CA ASP A 213 14.47 2.78 -10.57
C ASP A 213 14.26 2.39 -9.09
N SER A 214 15.21 1.68 -8.50
CA SER A 214 15.14 1.19 -7.12
C SER A 214 15.95 2.02 -6.11
N GLN A 215 16.52 3.17 -6.49
CA GLN A 215 17.48 3.89 -5.65
C GLN A 215 16.89 4.25 -4.28
N SER A 216 15.66 4.76 -4.26
CA SER A 216 14.97 5.12 -3.01
C SER A 216 14.62 3.88 -2.16
N LEU A 217 14.33 2.73 -2.79
CA LEU A 217 14.10 1.47 -2.06
C LEU A 217 15.38 0.92 -1.44
N ASP A 218 16.50 0.98 -2.17
CA ASP A 218 17.81 0.54 -1.71
C ASP A 218 18.33 1.37 -0.54
N ALA A 219 18.02 2.67 -0.54
CA ALA A 219 18.41 3.60 0.51
C ALA A 219 17.51 3.54 1.76
N SER A 220 16.32 2.91 1.67
CA SER A 220 15.34 2.94 2.75
C SER A 220 15.80 2.10 3.95
N PRO A 221 15.84 2.67 5.17
CA PRO A 221 16.19 1.93 6.38
C PRO A 221 15.08 0.97 6.83
N TYR A 222 13.88 1.09 6.27
CA TYR A 222 12.71 0.30 6.62
C TYR A 222 12.56 -0.96 5.78
N LEU A 223 13.36 -1.11 4.72
CA LEU A 223 13.21 -2.18 3.74
C LEU A 223 14.39 -3.14 3.77
N SER A 224 14.14 -4.36 3.32
CA SER A 224 15.16 -5.34 3.00
C SER A 224 14.90 -5.90 1.61
N ALA A 225 15.89 -5.77 0.72
CA ALA A 225 15.81 -6.33 -0.62
C ALA A 225 15.86 -7.87 -0.57
N ARG A 226 15.02 -8.51 -1.38
CA ARG A 226 14.92 -9.97 -1.49
C ARG A 226 14.91 -10.37 -2.96
N PRO A 227 15.72 -11.36 -3.37
CA PRO A 227 15.66 -11.86 -4.73
C PRO A 227 14.29 -12.48 -5.00
N LEU A 228 13.73 -12.23 -6.17
CA LEU A 228 12.58 -12.97 -6.66
C LEU A 228 13.12 -14.13 -7.48
N ALA A 229 13.21 -15.31 -6.88
CA ALA A 229 13.63 -16.49 -7.62
C ALA A 229 12.54 -16.84 -8.65
N PRO A 230 12.86 -17.07 -9.93
CA PRO A 230 11.83 -17.50 -10.86
C PRO A 230 11.29 -18.88 -10.45
N ALA A 231 9.96 -19.05 -10.42
CA ALA A 231 9.29 -20.33 -10.20
C ALA A 231 9.81 -21.48 -11.08
N HIS A 232 10.50 -21.19 -12.19
CA HIS A 232 11.05 -22.19 -13.08
C HIS A 232 12.39 -21.76 -13.70
N ALA A 233 13.50 -22.00 -12.99
CA ALA A 233 14.61 -22.66 -13.65
C ALA A 233 14.17 -24.10 -13.95
N LYS A 234 13.35 -24.30 -15.00
CA LYS A 234 13.23 -25.63 -15.59
C LYS A 234 14.65 -26.00 -16.02
N ALA A 235 15.25 -26.95 -15.31
CA ALA A 235 16.44 -27.63 -15.80
C ALA A 235 16.16 -28.03 -17.25
N ALA A 236 16.92 -27.45 -18.18
CA ALA A 236 16.93 -27.94 -19.55
C ALA A 236 17.35 -29.42 -19.51
N PRO A 237 16.72 -30.31 -20.31
CA PRO A 237 17.07 -31.72 -20.36
C PRO A 237 18.53 -31.94 -20.78
#